data_AF-A0A368FNV3-F1
#
_entry.id   AF-A0A368FNV3-F1
#
_cell.length_a   1.000
_cell.length_b   1.000
_cell.length_c   1.000
_cell.angle_alpha   90.00
_cell.angle_beta   90.00
_cell.angle_gamma   90.00
#
_symmetry.space_group_name_H-M   'P 1'
#
loop_
_entity.id
_entity.type
_entity.pdbx_description
1 polymer ?
#
loop_
_entity_poly.entity_id
_entity_poly.type
_entity_poly.pdbx_seq_one_letter_code
_entity_poly.pdbx_strand_id
1 'polypeptide(L)'
;MTDEQINKLMQKKLKVPEGYTIGTPNLDKEAHCMTGTWRYGADGGIELTREKIRRFPSVCVRKDGQMVGFYMLESLGWLNHHFVFEEHRGKGLGTLLELAHSQNCVR
;
A
#
# COMPACT_ATOMS: atom_id res chain seq x y z
N MET A 1 2.33 -19.18 -11.70
CA MET A 1 3.77 -19.09 -11.43
C MET A 1 4.23 -20.44 -10.93
N THR A 2 5.43 -20.86 -11.28
CA THR A 2 6.04 -22.06 -10.69
C THR A 2 6.59 -21.75 -9.30
N ASP A 3 6.80 -22.77 -8.46
CA ASP A 3 7.38 -22.59 -7.12
C ASP A 3 8.75 -21.92 -7.18
N GLU A 4 9.55 -22.22 -8.21
CA GLU A 4 10.84 -21.58 -8.46
C GLU A 4 10.67 -20.06 -8.70
N GLN A 5 9.68 -19.66 -9.50
CA GLN A 5 9.39 -18.25 -9.77
C GLN A 5 8.91 -17.52 -8.50
N ILE A 6 8.05 -18.17 -7.71
CA ILE A 6 7.56 -17.64 -6.43
C ILE A 6 8.74 -17.44 -5.46
N ASN A 7 9.59 -18.46 -5.29
CA ASN A 7 10.77 -18.37 -4.42
C ASN A 7 11.72 -17.26 -4.85
N LYS A 8 11.98 -17.12 -6.15
CA LYS A 8 12.81 -16.05 -6.69
C LYS A 8 12.21 -14.66 -6.44
N LEU A 9 10.89 -14.52 -6.52
CA LEU A 9 10.19 -13.28 -6.22
C LEU A 9 10.28 -12.92 -4.73
N MET A 10 10.07 -13.89 -3.83
CA MET A 10 10.09 -13.66 -2.38
C MET A 10 11.49 -13.33 -1.84
N GLN A 11 12.55 -13.81 -2.50
CA GLN A 11 13.93 -13.44 -2.17
C GLN A 11 14.34 -12.05 -2.71
N LYS A 12 13.54 -11.44 -3.59
CA LYS A 12 13.84 -10.14 -4.17
C LYS A 12 13.68 -9.04 -3.12
N LYS A 13 14.80 -8.46 -2.69
CA LYS A 13 14.82 -7.29 -1.81
C LYS A 13 14.46 -6.03 -2.58
N LEU A 14 13.43 -5.32 -2.13
CA LEU A 14 13.04 -4.03 -2.70
C LEU A 14 13.94 -2.93 -2.15
N LYS A 15 14.39 -2.02 -3.03
CA LYS A 15 15.16 -0.84 -2.64
C LYS A 15 14.20 0.22 -2.12
N VAL A 16 14.29 0.53 -0.83
CA VAL A 16 13.54 1.62 -0.20
C VAL A 16 14.42 2.88 -0.23
N PRO A 17 13.91 4.03 -0.72
CA PRO A 17 14.66 5.28 -0.69
C PRO A 17 15.07 5.69 0.72
N GLU A 18 16.17 6.43 0.84
CA GLU A 18 16.74 6.81 2.14
C GLU A 18 15.75 7.58 3.02
N GLY A 19 15.68 7.16 4.29
CA GLY A 19 14.80 7.76 5.29
C GLY A 19 13.32 7.42 5.12
N TYR A 20 12.96 6.52 4.20
CA TYR A 20 11.62 5.96 4.10
C TYR A 20 11.60 4.53 4.65
N THR A 21 10.42 4.08 5.07
CA THR A 21 10.17 2.69 5.45
C THR A 21 8.92 2.17 4.74
N ILE A 22 8.83 0.86 4.56
CA ILE A 22 7.69 0.19 3.93
C ILE A 22 7.07 -0.81 4.91
N GLY A 23 5.75 -0.97 4.85
CA GLY A 23 5.06 -1.98 5.66
C GLY A 23 3.56 -2.00 5.41
N THR A 24 2.82 -2.64 6.30
CA THR A 24 1.34 -2.73 6.22
C THR A 24 0.70 -1.50 6.87
N PRO A 25 -0.42 -0.97 6.32
CA PRO A 25 -1.17 0.09 6.97
C PRO A 25 -1.70 -0.32 8.35
N ASN A 26 -1.72 0.62 9.30
CA ASN A 26 -2.34 0.46 10.59
C ASN A 26 -3.85 0.78 10.49
N LEU A 27 -4.68 -0.18 10.89
CA LEU A 27 -6.13 -0.09 10.74
C LEU A 27 -6.76 1.10 11.48
N ASP A 28 -6.28 1.43 12.69
CA ASP A 28 -6.90 2.47 13.52
C ASP A 28 -6.41 3.87 13.12
N LYS A 29 -5.13 3.99 12.80
CA LYS A 29 -4.49 5.29 12.53
C LYS A 29 -4.53 5.70 11.07
N GLU A 30 -4.37 4.75 10.16
CA GLU A 30 -4.09 5.06 8.75
C GLU A 30 -5.32 4.88 7.85
N ALA A 31 -6.36 4.16 8.29
CA ALA A 31 -7.61 4.06 7.54
C ALA A 31 -8.25 5.45 7.31
N HIS A 32 -8.26 6.32 8.32
CA HIS A 32 -8.77 7.69 8.19
C HIS A 32 -8.00 8.52 7.19
N CYS A 33 -6.66 8.43 7.24
CA CYS A 33 -5.80 9.12 6.27
C CYS A 33 -6.08 8.62 4.85
N MET A 34 -6.22 7.31 4.65
CA MET A 34 -6.54 6.74 3.35
C MET A 34 -7.92 7.20 2.88
N THR A 35 -8.99 7.01 3.65
CA THR A 35 -10.33 7.44 3.22
C THR A 35 -10.38 8.95 2.91
N GLY A 36 -9.64 9.77 3.66
CA GLY A 36 -9.57 11.21 3.47
C GLY A 36 -8.88 11.70 2.19
N THR A 37 -8.11 10.86 1.49
CA THR A 37 -7.52 11.25 0.19
C THR A 37 -8.52 11.19 -0.96
N TRP A 38 -9.72 10.62 -0.75
CA TRP A 38 -10.78 10.64 -1.76
C TRP A 38 -11.48 12.00 -1.77
N ARG A 39 -11.06 12.89 -2.69
CA ARG A 39 -11.66 14.22 -2.86
C ARG A 39 -13.19 14.22 -2.98
N TYR A 40 -13.75 13.17 -3.57
CA TYR A 40 -15.19 13.00 -3.77
C TYR A 40 -15.75 11.79 -2.98
N GLY A 41 -15.03 11.34 -1.95
CA GLY A 41 -15.47 10.25 -1.09
C GLY A 41 -16.63 10.70 -0.20
N ALA A 42 -17.62 9.83 -0.01
CA ALA A 42 -18.68 10.04 0.96
C ALA A 42 -18.23 9.62 2.38
N ASP A 43 -18.87 10.18 3.41
CA ASP A 43 -18.52 9.99 4.83
C ASP A 43 -18.57 8.52 5.32
N GLY A 44 -19.17 7.61 4.54
CA GLY A 44 -19.29 6.19 4.86
C GLY A 44 -18.10 5.29 4.46
N GLY A 45 -17.04 5.84 3.85
CA GLY A 45 -15.95 5.03 3.28
C GLY A 45 -15.02 4.35 4.30
N ILE A 46 -15.03 4.78 5.55
CA ILE A 46 -14.00 4.39 6.53
C ILE A 46 -14.05 2.91 6.92
N GLU A 47 -15.25 2.36 7.16
CA GLU A 47 -15.39 0.95 7.54
C GLU A 47 -14.98 0.02 6.39
N LEU A 48 -15.29 0.41 5.15
CA LEU A 48 -14.84 -0.33 3.98
C LEU A 48 -13.30 -0.30 3.87
N THR A 49 -12.67 0.86 4.09
CA THR A 49 -11.20 0.96 4.11
C THR A 49 -10.60 0.09 5.22
N ARG A 50 -11.17 0.07 6.43
CA ARG A 50 -10.73 -0.80 7.53
C ARG A 50 -10.82 -2.27 7.17
N GLU A 51 -11.94 -2.72 6.61
CA GLU A 51 -12.09 -4.12 6.18
C GLU A 51 -11.11 -4.47 5.07
N LYS A 52 -10.84 -3.57 4.12
CA LYS A 52 -9.85 -3.83 3.08
C LYS A 52 -8.44 -4.02 3.66
N ILE A 53 -8.01 -3.17 4.58
CA ILE A 53 -6.72 -3.30 5.27
C ILE A 53 -6.64 -4.63 6.04
N ARG A 54 -7.74 -5.04 6.69
CA ARG A 54 -7.82 -6.27 7.49
C ARG A 54 -7.81 -7.55 6.65
N ARG A 55 -8.46 -7.53 5.49
CA ARG A 55 -8.79 -8.74 4.72
C ARG A 55 -7.92 -8.93 3.47
N PHE A 56 -7.42 -7.84 2.90
CA PHE A 56 -6.68 -7.86 1.66
C PHE A 56 -5.24 -7.36 1.84
N PRO A 57 -4.30 -7.84 1.02
CA PRO A 57 -2.99 -7.23 0.90
C PRO A 57 -3.10 -5.71 0.78
N SER A 58 -2.35 -5.02 1.62
CA SER A 58 -2.26 -3.57 1.62
C SER A 58 -0.84 -3.18 2.02
N VAL A 59 -0.31 -2.13 1.44
CA VAL A 59 1.04 -1.65 1.72
C VAL A 59 1.04 -0.14 1.84
N CYS A 60 1.92 0.38 2.68
CA CYS A 60 2.18 1.79 2.86
C CYS A 60 3.68 2.07 2.93
N VAL A 61 4.03 3.30 2.60
CA VAL A 61 5.34 3.88 2.82
C VAL A 61 5.22 4.98 3.85
N ARG A 62 6.21 5.06 4.74
CA ARG A 62 6.30 6.08 5.79
C ARG A 62 7.57 6.90 5.67
N LYS A 63 7.50 8.15 6.08
CA LYS A 63 8.62 9.05 6.32
C LYS A 63 8.50 9.55 7.76
N ASP A 64 9.54 9.34 8.57
CA ASP A 64 9.57 9.78 9.97
C ASP A 64 8.34 9.32 10.78
N GLY A 65 7.88 8.09 10.50
CA GLY A 65 6.72 7.46 11.15
C GLY A 65 5.35 7.87 10.59
N GLN A 66 5.26 8.85 9.69
CA GLN A 66 4.01 9.28 9.06
C GLN A 66 3.80 8.60 7.71
N MET A 67 2.57 8.18 7.41
CA MET A 67 2.22 7.58 6.12
C MET A 67 2.22 8.62 5.00
N VAL A 68 2.97 8.34 3.93
CA VAL A 68 3.19 9.26 2.80
C VAL A 68 2.80 8.66 1.44
N GLY A 69 2.41 7.39 1.45
CA GLY A 69 1.83 6.72 0.30
C GLY A 69 1.34 5.33 0.66
N PHE A 70 0.41 4.80 -0.13
CA PHE A 70 -0.22 3.51 0.13
C PHE A 70 -0.80 2.89 -1.14
N TYR A 71 -1.11 1.60 -1.05
CA TYR A 71 -1.73 0.83 -2.11
C TYR A 71 -2.49 -0.36 -1.54
N MET A 72 -3.65 -0.69 -2.11
CA MET A 72 -4.53 -1.75 -1.60
C MET A 72 -5.27 -2.47 -2.74
N LEU A 73 -5.96 -3.55 -2.39
CA LEU A 73 -6.92 -4.21 -3.28
C LEU A 73 -8.36 -3.80 -2.95
N GLU A 74 -9.20 -3.92 -3.96
CA GLU A 74 -10.65 -4.03 -3.84
C GLU A 74 -11.09 -5.50 -3.76
N SER A 75 -12.32 -5.71 -3.28
CA SER A 75 -13.00 -7.01 -3.12
C SER A 75 -12.98 -7.94 -4.34
N LEU A 76 -12.93 -7.41 -5.57
CA LEU A 76 -12.82 -8.21 -6.80
C LEU A 76 -11.38 -8.50 -7.24
N GLY A 77 -10.40 -8.26 -6.36
CA GLY A 77 -8.97 -8.38 -6.68
C GLY A 77 -8.44 -7.25 -7.56
N TRP A 78 -9.21 -6.17 -7.73
CA TRP A 78 -8.77 -5.00 -8.49
C TRP A 78 -7.77 -4.19 -7.68
N LEU A 79 -6.76 -3.70 -8.37
CA LEU A 79 -5.84 -2.72 -7.86
C LEU A 79 -6.61 -1.45 -7.50
N ASN A 80 -6.49 -0.99 -6.26
CA ASN A 80 -7.26 0.13 -5.76
C ASN A 80 -6.39 1.10 -4.99
N HIS A 81 -6.66 2.38 -5.18
CA HIS A 81 -6.16 3.44 -4.32
C HIS A 81 -4.63 3.50 -4.18
N HIS A 82 -3.93 3.40 -5.30
CA HIS A 82 -2.51 3.70 -5.37
C HIS A 82 -2.30 5.21 -5.23
N PHE A 83 -1.65 5.63 -4.15
CA PHE A 83 -1.52 7.06 -3.85
C PHE A 83 -0.18 7.38 -3.20
N VAL A 84 0.38 8.54 -3.56
CA VAL A 84 1.55 9.17 -2.92
C VAL A 84 1.26 10.66 -2.78
N PHE A 85 1.43 11.18 -1.56
CA PHE A 85 1.28 12.61 -1.26
C PHE A 85 2.28 13.45 -2.07
N GLU A 86 1.85 14.64 -2.50
CA GLU A 86 2.52 15.42 -3.54
C GLU A 86 3.98 15.76 -3.20
N GLU A 87 4.22 16.07 -1.92
CA GLU A 87 5.51 16.40 -1.33
C GLU A 87 6.52 15.24 -1.37
N HIS A 88 6.03 14.02 -1.58
CA HIS A 88 6.84 12.79 -1.64
C HIS A 88 6.87 12.16 -3.03
N ARG A 89 6.27 12.79 -4.06
CA ARG A 89 6.32 12.32 -5.46
C ARG A 89 7.72 12.51 -6.07
N GLY A 90 7.96 11.87 -7.23
CA GLY A 90 9.24 11.94 -7.96
C GLY A 90 10.39 11.14 -7.33
N LYS A 91 10.12 10.36 -6.27
CA LYS A 91 11.13 9.61 -5.50
C LYS A 91 11.05 8.08 -5.67
N GLY A 92 10.28 7.61 -6.65
CA GLY A 92 10.08 6.17 -6.92
C GLY A 92 9.15 5.45 -5.95
N LEU A 93 8.47 6.15 -5.04
CA LEU A 93 7.61 5.54 -4.02
C LEU A 93 6.40 4.78 -4.60
N GLY A 94 5.83 5.27 -5.70
CA GLY A 94 4.73 4.59 -6.39
C GLY A 94 5.15 3.20 -6.87
N THR A 95 6.30 3.11 -7.54
CA THR A 95 6.87 1.83 -7.99
C THR A 95 7.21 0.92 -6.81
N LEU A 96 7.77 1.47 -5.74
CA LEU A 96 8.05 0.69 -4.53
C LEU A 96 6.77 0.06 -3.95
N LEU A 97 5.70 0.85 -3.81
CA LEU A 97 4.39 0.37 -3.35
C LEU A 97 3.84 -0.73 -4.25
N GLU A 98 3.90 -0.55 -5.57
CA GLU A 98 3.39 -1.54 -6.53
C GLU A 98 4.15 -2.87 -6.45
N LEU A 99 5.48 -2.83 -6.38
CA LEU A 99 6.30 -4.03 -6.29
C LEU A 99 6.08 -4.78 -4.97
N ALA A 100 5.99 -4.05 -3.86
CA ALA A 100 5.74 -4.64 -2.55
C ALA A 100 4.34 -5.21 -2.43
N HIS A 101 3.35 -4.48 -2.96
CA HIS A 101 1.97 -4.95 -3.02
C HIS A 101 1.88 -6.25 -3.84
N SER A 102 2.55 -6.27 -5.00
CA SER A 102 2.62 -7.45 -5.86
C SER A 102 3.25 -8.66 -5.16
N GLN A 103 4.31 -8.48 -4.36
CA GLN A 103 4.88 -9.55 -3.53
C GLN A 103 3.86 -10.08 -2.50
N ASN A 104 3.07 -9.20 -1.88
CA ASN A 104 2.06 -9.58 -0.89
C ASN A 104 0.83 -10.30 -1.50
N CYS A 105 0.63 -10.20 -2.81
CA CYS A 105 -0.47 -10.86 -3.51
C CYS A 105 -0.15 -12.30 -3.95
N VAL A 106 1.12 -12.72 -3.87
CA VAL A 106 1.53 -14.09 -4.19
C VAL A 106 1.44 -14.94 -2.91
N ARG A 107 0.76 -16.09 -3.02
CA ARG A 107 0.66 -17.11 -1.98
C ARG A 107 1.38 -18.37 -2.41
#